data_AF-A0A6A1WF50-F1
#
_entry.id   AF-A0A6A1WF50-F1
#
_cell.length_a   1.000
_cell.length_b   1.000
_cell.length_c   1.000
_cell.angle_alpha   90.00
_cell.angle_beta   90.00
_cell.angle_gamma   90.00
#
_symmetry.space_group_name_H-M   'P 1'
#
loop_
_entity.id
_entity.type
_entity.pdbx_description
1 polymer ?
#
loop_
_entity_poly.entity_id
_entity_poly.type
_entity_poly.pdbx_seq_one_letter_code
_entity_poly.pdbx_strand_id
1 'polypeptide(L)'
;MERRVASGRKKVEIKKIEKKQSRLVTFSKRRNGLFGKAAQLCSMSAGAHIAVIVFSPHGRPYAFGHPSADSVIGRFLSRSDSATASDGPVNKGREAEPEGALGLDASWLDMPIENMGLDELEWYNALLKELRERVATRVDEMEKRRMATREYFPLHPVIG
;
A
#
# COMPACT_ATOMS: atom_id res chain seq x y z
N MET A 1 -34.17 14.74 11.86
CA MET A 1 -33.11 14.52 10.86
C MET A 1 -33.27 13.09 10.34
N GLU A 2 -33.77 12.90 9.13
CA GLU A 2 -34.00 11.55 8.58
C GLU A 2 -32.68 10.90 8.15
N ARG A 3 -32.42 9.68 8.63
CA ARG A 3 -31.27 8.87 8.18
C ARG A 3 -31.59 8.27 6.81
N ARG A 4 -30.80 8.61 5.79
CA ARG A 4 -30.87 7.92 4.50
C ARG A 4 -30.28 6.51 4.67
N VAL A 5 -31.11 5.49 4.54
CA VAL A 5 -30.66 4.10 4.53
C VAL A 5 -29.94 3.82 3.22
N ALA A 6 -28.66 3.48 3.30
CA ALA A 6 -27.89 3.08 2.12
C ALA A 6 -28.52 1.80 1.53
N SER A 7 -28.82 1.83 0.23
CA SER A 7 -29.30 0.64 -0.48
C SER A 7 -28.20 -0.44 -0.42
N GLY A 8 -28.57 -1.62 0.07
CA GLY A 8 -27.63 -2.74 0.28
C GLY A 8 -27.01 -3.28 -1.00
N ARG A 9 -26.25 -4.38 -0.88
CA ARG A 9 -25.55 -5.01 -2.01
C ARG A 9 -26.57 -5.49 -3.06
N LYS A 10 -26.51 -4.90 -4.26
CA LYS A 10 -27.33 -5.33 -5.40
C LYS A 10 -26.56 -6.26 -6.31
N LYS A 11 -27.24 -7.25 -6.88
CA LYS A 11 -26.71 -8.08 -7.97
C LYS A 11 -26.47 -7.19 -9.19
N VAL A 12 -25.32 -7.38 -9.83
CA VAL A 12 -24.93 -6.67 -11.06
C VAL A 12 -24.54 -7.70 -12.11
N GLU A 13 -24.78 -7.40 -13.38
CA GLU A 13 -24.36 -8.25 -14.50
C GLU A 13 -22.83 -8.30 -14.61
N ILE A 14 -22.29 -9.44 -15.08
CA ILE A 14 -20.86 -9.60 -15.36
C ILE A 14 -20.56 -9.08 -16.76
N LYS A 15 -20.65 -7.75 -16.89
CA LYS A 15 -20.26 -6.99 -18.08
C LYS A 15 -19.54 -5.71 -17.68
N LYS A 16 -19.01 -4.97 -18.66
CA LYS A 16 -18.37 -3.68 -18.40
C LYS A 16 -19.36 -2.71 -17.76
N ILE A 17 -18.94 -2.05 -16.67
CA ILE A 17 -19.70 -0.98 -16.06
C ILE A 17 -19.48 0.29 -16.88
N GLU A 18 -20.55 0.81 -17.48
CA GLU A 18 -20.45 1.98 -18.37
C GLU A 18 -20.19 3.28 -17.60
N LYS A 19 -20.90 3.49 -16.47
CA LYS A 19 -20.71 4.68 -15.64
C LYS A 19 -19.31 4.73 -15.04
N LYS A 20 -18.48 5.67 -15.49
CA LYS A 20 -17.06 5.83 -15.10
C LYS A 20 -16.85 5.81 -13.58
N GLN A 21 -17.61 6.59 -12.82
CA GLN A 21 -17.47 6.66 -11.36
C GLN A 21 -17.77 5.31 -10.69
N SER A 22 -18.88 4.66 -11.08
CA SER A 22 -19.23 3.33 -10.59
C SER A 22 -18.18 2.28 -10.96
N ARG A 23 -17.59 2.38 -12.16
CA ARG A 23 -16.51 1.50 -12.62
C ARG A 23 -15.25 1.68 -11.78
N LEU A 24 -14.84 2.92 -11.49
CA LEU A 24 -13.66 3.21 -10.65
C LEU A 24 -13.85 2.71 -9.22
N VAL A 25 -14.99 3.00 -8.60
CA VAL A 25 -15.31 2.51 -7.25
C VAL A 25 -15.35 0.97 -7.21
N THR A 26 -15.95 0.35 -8.24
CA THR A 26 -16.03 -1.11 -8.33
C THR A 26 -14.66 -1.73 -8.54
N PHE A 27 -13.78 -1.12 -9.36
CA PHE A 27 -12.41 -1.55 -9.53
C PHE A 27 -11.69 -1.57 -8.18
N SER A 28 -11.72 -0.48 -7.42
CA SER A 28 -11.06 -0.40 -6.11
C SER A 28 -11.60 -1.47 -5.15
N LYS A 29 -12.92 -1.60 -5.04
CA LYS A 29 -13.55 -2.59 -4.14
C LYS A 29 -13.24 -4.03 -4.54
N ARG A 30 -13.32 -4.36 -5.84
CA ARG A 30 -13.06 -5.72 -6.33
C ARG A 30 -11.58 -6.08 -6.28
N ARG A 31 -10.68 -5.16 -6.61
CA ARG A 31 -9.23 -5.35 -6.46
C ARG A 31 -8.90 -5.69 -5.01
N ASN A 32 -9.40 -4.91 -4.06
CA ASN A 32 -9.13 -5.14 -2.64
C ASN A 32 -9.71 -6.49 -2.18
N GLY A 33 -10.95 -6.82 -2.57
CA GLY A 33 -11.54 -8.13 -2.25
C GLY A 33 -10.79 -9.30 -2.88
N LEU A 34 -10.27 -9.14 -4.10
CA LEU A 34 -9.45 -10.13 -4.78
C LEU A 34 -8.10 -10.33 -4.07
N PHE A 35 -7.43 -9.24 -3.68
CA PHE A 35 -6.17 -9.30 -2.94
C PHE A 35 -6.35 -9.94 -1.56
N GLY A 36 -7.41 -9.58 -0.84
CA GLY A 36 -7.74 -10.21 0.44
C GLY A 36 -8.00 -11.72 0.29
N LYS A 37 -8.65 -12.15 -0.80
CA LYS A 37 -8.83 -13.58 -1.09
C LYS A 37 -7.52 -14.28 -1.43
N ALA A 38 -6.64 -13.65 -2.22
CA ALA A 38 -5.32 -14.18 -2.52
C ALA A 38 -4.49 -14.34 -1.23
N ALA A 39 -4.52 -13.36 -0.33
CA ALA A 39 -3.85 -13.43 0.97
C ALA A 39 -4.39 -14.58 1.84
N GLN A 40 -5.72 -14.73 1.94
CA GLN A 40 -6.33 -15.85 2.66
C GLN A 40 -5.86 -17.20 2.12
N LEU A 41 -5.78 -17.36 0.79
CA LEU A 41 -5.28 -18.58 0.16
C LEU A 41 -3.82 -18.84 0.49
N CYS A 42 -2.97 -17.81 0.51
CA CYS A 42 -1.57 -17.93 0.92
C CYS A 42 -1.45 -18.43 2.36
N SER A 43 -2.23 -17.87 3.29
CA SER A 43 -2.20 -18.27 4.70
C SER A 43 -2.69 -19.70 4.93
N MET A 44 -3.65 -20.18 4.12
CA MET A 44 -4.19 -21.53 4.24
C MET A 44 -3.32 -22.60 3.58
N SER A 45 -2.52 -22.22 2.59
CA SER A 45 -1.78 -23.17 1.76
C SER A 45 -0.28 -23.02 1.98
N ALA A 46 0.28 -23.91 2.81
CA ALA A 46 1.73 -23.97 3.01
C ALA A 46 2.44 -24.23 1.66
N GLY A 47 3.15 -23.22 1.14
CA GLY A 47 3.91 -23.30 -0.12
C GLY A 47 3.19 -22.80 -1.37
N ALA A 48 2.02 -22.16 -1.27
CA ALA A 48 1.38 -21.55 -2.43
C ALA A 48 2.17 -20.35 -2.96
N HIS A 49 2.52 -20.39 -4.25
CA HIS A 49 3.12 -19.27 -4.97
C HIS A 49 2.02 -18.55 -5.75
N ILE A 50 1.67 -17.33 -5.34
CA ILE A 50 0.56 -16.58 -5.92
C ILE A 50 1.05 -15.22 -6.39
N ALA A 51 0.66 -14.81 -7.59
CA ALA A 51 0.78 -13.43 -8.07
C ALA A 51 -0.53 -13.01 -8.72
N VAL A 52 -1.03 -11.83 -8.34
CA VAL A 52 -2.23 -11.21 -8.91
C VAL A 52 -1.85 -9.83 -9.40
N ILE A 53 -2.02 -9.56 -10.69
CA ILE A 53 -1.74 -8.27 -11.32
C ILE A 53 -3.05 -7.74 -11.93
N VAL A 54 -3.41 -6.51 -11.60
CA VAL A 54 -4.57 -5.84 -12.19
C VAL A 54 -4.23 -4.43 -12.64
N PHE A 55 -4.76 -4.04 -13.80
CA PHE A 55 -4.60 -2.69 -14.33
C PHE A 55 -5.87 -1.88 -14.09
N SER A 56 -5.69 -0.66 -13.57
CA SER A 56 -6.80 0.29 -13.51
C SER A 56 -7.26 0.69 -14.90
N PRO A 57 -8.47 1.27 -15.04
CA PRO A 57 -8.92 1.83 -16.32
C PRO A 57 -7.99 2.91 -16.92
N HIS A 58 -7.06 3.46 -16.13
CA HIS A 58 -6.06 4.43 -16.58
C HIS A 58 -4.67 3.78 -16.83
N GLY A 59 -4.60 2.45 -16.89
CA GLY A 59 -3.36 1.72 -17.19
C GLY A 59 -2.39 1.57 -16.02
N ARG A 60 -2.70 2.10 -14.82
CA ARG A 60 -1.84 1.93 -13.63
C ARG A 60 -1.89 0.49 -13.12
N PRO A 61 -0.75 -0.22 -13.00
CA PRO A 61 -0.69 -1.57 -12.44
C PRO A 61 -0.84 -1.57 -10.92
N TYR A 62 -1.41 -2.64 -10.40
CA TYR A 62 -1.44 -3.01 -8.97
C TYR A 62 -1.14 -4.49 -8.87
N ALA A 63 -0.30 -4.87 -7.92
CA ALA A 63 0.11 -6.26 -7.73
C ALA A 63 -0.01 -6.69 -6.28
N PHE A 64 -0.37 -7.96 -6.09
CA PHE A 64 -0.20 -8.72 -4.85
C PHE A 64 0.60 -9.97 -5.19
N GLY A 65 1.53 -10.38 -4.32
CA GLY A 65 2.20 -11.66 -4.51
C GLY A 65 2.78 -12.25 -3.24
N HIS A 66 2.89 -13.57 -3.22
CA HIS A 66 3.50 -14.35 -2.17
C HIS A 66 4.42 -15.43 -2.79
N PRO A 67 5.73 -15.46 -2.44
CA PRO A 67 6.44 -14.59 -1.49
C PRO A 67 6.62 -13.14 -1.98
N SER A 68 6.71 -12.91 -3.29
CA SER A 68 6.58 -11.59 -3.91
C SER A 68 6.10 -11.75 -5.35
N ALA A 69 5.48 -10.70 -5.92
CA ALA A 69 4.99 -10.76 -7.29
C ALA A 69 6.14 -11.04 -8.28
N ASP A 70 7.26 -10.33 -8.16
CA ASP A 70 8.42 -10.49 -9.03
C ASP A 70 9.04 -11.89 -8.92
N SER A 71 9.11 -12.47 -7.72
CA SER A 71 9.63 -13.83 -7.54
C SER A 71 8.76 -14.87 -8.26
N VAL A 72 7.44 -14.73 -8.17
CA VAL A 72 6.51 -15.65 -8.83
C VAL A 72 6.53 -15.46 -10.35
N ILE A 73 6.57 -14.21 -10.82
CA ILE A 73 6.68 -13.87 -12.25
C ILE A 73 8.01 -14.40 -12.80
N GLY A 74 9.13 -14.15 -12.12
CA GLY A 74 10.45 -14.61 -12.55
C GLY A 74 10.52 -16.13 -12.69
N ARG A 75 9.93 -16.87 -11.74
CA ARG A 75 9.81 -18.34 -11.82
C ARG A 75 8.89 -18.81 -12.94
N PHE A 76 7.82 -18.07 -13.22
CA PHE A 76 6.92 -18.38 -14.32
C PHE A 76 7.62 -18.21 -15.68
N LEU A 77 8.35 -17.11 -15.85
CA LEU A 77 9.09 -16.81 -17.07
C LEU A 77 10.27 -17.79 -17.27
N SER A 78 11.06 -18.07 -16.23
CA SER A 78 12.18 -19.02 -16.33
C SER A 78 11.73 -20.46 -16.63
N ARG A 79 10.52 -20.84 -16.20
CA ARG A 79 9.90 -22.11 -16.59
C ARG A 79 9.46 -22.13 -18.06
N SER A 80 9.10 -20.96 -18.60
CA SER A 80 8.73 -20.81 -20.01
C SER A 80 9.97 -20.96 -20.91
N ASP A 81 11.12 -20.45 -20.47
CA ASP A 81 12.39 -20.53 -21.21
C ASP A 81 13.03 -21.93 -21.17
N SER A 82 12.79 -22.70 -20.10
CA SER A 82 13.32 -24.07 -19.94
C SER A 82 12.44 -25.15 -20.59
N ALA A 83 11.21 -24.83 -21.01
CA ALA A 83 10.41 -25.70 -21.86
C ALA A 83 10.97 -25.80 -23.30
N THR A 84 11.94 -24.95 -23.66
CA THR A 84 12.59 -24.92 -24.98
C THR A 84 14.10 -25.16 -24.94
N ALA A 85 14.71 -25.40 -23.78
CA ALA A 85 16.16 -25.61 -23.70
C ALA A 85 16.54 -26.60 -22.60
N SER A 86 16.86 -27.83 -23.02
CA SER A 86 17.75 -28.71 -22.29
C SER A 86 19.18 -28.15 -22.32
N ASP A 87 19.82 -28.20 -21.15
CA ASP A 87 21.27 -28.31 -20.90
C ASP A 87 22.04 -27.04 -20.48
N GLY A 88 22.74 -27.12 -19.32
CA GLY A 88 23.79 -26.18 -18.88
C GLY A 88 23.65 -25.55 -17.47
N PRO A 89 24.66 -25.66 -16.56
CA PRO A 89 24.52 -25.28 -15.14
C PRO A 89 25.13 -23.93 -14.72
N VAL A 90 24.56 -23.40 -13.62
CA VAL A 90 25.18 -22.60 -12.52
C VAL A 90 25.88 -21.28 -12.86
N ASN A 91 25.37 -20.17 -12.30
CA ASN A 91 26.17 -19.42 -11.32
C ASN A 91 25.36 -18.55 -10.34
N LYS A 92 25.88 -18.50 -9.12
CA LYS A 92 25.33 -17.92 -7.90
C LYS A 92 25.95 -16.54 -7.69
N GLY A 93 25.13 -15.49 -7.58
CA GLY A 93 25.57 -14.14 -7.20
C GLY A 93 24.55 -13.54 -6.22
N ARG A 94 24.98 -13.40 -4.96
CA ARG A 94 24.30 -12.61 -3.92
C ARG A 94 24.90 -11.20 -3.95
N GLU A 95 24.08 -10.17 -3.83
CA GLU A 95 24.41 -8.81 -3.36
C GLU A 95 23.04 -8.13 -3.10
N ALA A 96 22.52 -8.15 -1.88
CA ALA A 96 22.69 -7.15 -0.81
C ALA A 96 21.99 -5.81 -1.11
N GLU A 97 20.76 -5.70 -0.61
CA GLU A 97 19.97 -4.46 -0.49
C GLU A 97 20.62 -3.47 0.50
N PRO A 98 20.60 -2.14 0.24
CA PRO A 98 20.77 -1.17 1.30
C PRO A 98 19.43 -0.96 2.02
N GLU A 99 19.37 -1.47 3.26
CA GLU A 99 18.39 -1.06 4.26
C GLU A 99 18.45 0.46 4.47
N GLY A 100 17.31 1.16 4.35
CA GLY A 100 17.25 2.55 4.79
C GLY A 100 16.24 3.47 4.11
N ALA A 101 14.99 3.07 3.96
CA ALA A 101 13.87 4.00 3.94
C ALA A 101 12.58 3.21 4.14
N LEU A 102 11.83 3.51 5.20
CA LEU A 102 10.46 3.04 5.37
C LEU A 102 9.63 3.59 4.20
N GLY A 103 9.55 2.80 3.14
CA GLY A 103 8.68 3.01 1.99
C GLY A 103 7.23 2.90 2.44
N LEU A 104 6.75 3.96 3.08
CA LEU A 104 5.34 4.16 3.38
C LEU A 104 4.66 4.50 2.05
N ASP A 105 4.30 3.47 1.30
CA ASP A 105 3.30 3.62 0.26
C ASP A 105 2.00 4.05 0.95
N ALA A 106 1.51 5.25 0.61
CA ALA A 106 0.28 5.82 1.17
C ALA A 106 -1.00 5.06 0.70
N SER A 107 -0.89 3.76 0.43
CA SER A 107 -1.96 2.89 -0.04
C SER A 107 -2.90 2.44 1.08
N TRP A 108 -2.43 2.50 2.34
CA TRP A 108 -3.18 2.12 3.53
C TRP A 108 -4.13 3.22 4.04
N LEU A 109 -3.82 4.50 3.82
CA LEU A 109 -4.63 5.65 4.27
C LEU A 109 -6.02 5.71 3.61
N ASP A 110 -6.18 5.02 2.47
CA ASP A 110 -7.41 4.97 1.68
C ASP A 110 -8.29 3.74 2.01
N MET A 111 -7.94 2.94 3.02
CA MET A 111 -8.74 1.78 3.42
C MET A 111 -9.91 2.18 4.34
N PRO A 112 -11.16 1.71 4.09
CA PRO A 112 -12.28 1.94 5.01
C PRO A 112 -12.06 1.21 6.34
N ILE A 113 -11.97 1.98 7.42
CA ILE A 113 -11.71 1.50 8.79
C ILE A 113 -12.78 0.50 9.25
N GLU A 114 -14.00 0.63 8.74
CA GLU A 114 -15.16 -0.14 9.18
C GLU A 114 -15.09 -1.63 8.80
N ASN A 115 -14.12 -2.03 7.97
CA ASN A 115 -13.98 -3.39 7.45
C ASN A 115 -12.67 -4.09 7.87
N MET A 116 -11.86 -3.48 8.75
CA MET A 116 -10.60 -4.07 9.23
C MET A 116 -10.84 -4.99 10.44
N GLY A 117 -10.03 -6.04 10.56
CA GLY A 117 -10.03 -6.93 11.74
C GLY A 117 -9.49 -6.21 13.00
N LEU A 118 -9.73 -6.79 14.18
CA LEU A 118 -9.27 -6.18 15.45
C LEU A 118 -7.75 -6.00 15.49
N ASP A 119 -7.00 -7.03 15.10
CA ASP A 119 -5.53 -7.00 15.07
C ASP A 119 -4.99 -5.94 14.08
N GLU A 120 -5.68 -5.79 12.94
CA GLU A 120 -5.36 -4.79 11.92
C GLU A 120 -5.64 -3.36 12.42
N LEU A 121 -6.76 -3.18 13.15
CA LEU A 121 -7.12 -1.92 13.79
C LEU A 121 -6.15 -1.54 14.90
N GLU A 122 -5.69 -2.51 15.69
CA GLU A 122 -4.67 -2.30 16.73
C GLU A 122 -3.34 -1.87 16.12
N TRP A 123 -2.91 -2.54 15.05
CA TRP A 123 -1.70 -2.18 14.32
C TRP A 123 -1.80 -0.78 13.69
N TYR A 124 -2.93 -0.48 13.05
CA TYR A 124 -3.22 0.84 12.49
C TYR A 124 -3.23 1.94 13.57
N ASN A 125 -3.81 1.65 14.73
CA ASN A 125 -3.84 2.56 15.87
C ASN A 125 -2.43 2.82 16.42
N ALA A 126 -1.61 1.78 16.56
CA ALA A 126 -0.22 1.90 16.99
C ALA A 126 0.60 2.76 16.02
N LEU A 127 0.44 2.52 14.72
CA LEU A 127 1.13 3.28 13.68
C LEU A 127 0.70 4.76 13.66
N LEU A 128 -0.60 5.05 13.80
CA LEU A 128 -1.09 6.43 13.91
C LEU A 128 -0.59 7.15 15.17
N LYS A 129 -0.48 6.44 16.30
CA LYS A 129 0.11 6.98 17.53
C LYS A 129 1.57 7.37 17.33
N GLU A 130 2.35 6.49 16.71
CA GLU A 130 3.76 6.73 16.43
C GLU A 130 3.96 7.90 15.45
N LEU A 131 3.13 7.99 14.41
CA LEU A 131 3.16 9.11 13.47
C LEU A 131 2.79 10.43 14.17
N ARG A 132 1.76 10.42 15.03
CA ARG A 132 1.36 11.59 15.82
C ARG A 132 2.50 12.07 16.71
N GLU A 133 3.20 11.16 17.38
CA GLU A 133 4.35 11.49 18.23
C GLU A 133 5.49 12.12 17.43
N ARG A 134 5.84 11.53 16.28
CA ARG A 134 6.85 12.10 15.38
C ARG A 134 6.50 13.50 14.90
N VAL A 135 5.24 13.73 14.53
CA VAL A 135 4.76 15.06 14.13
C VAL A 135 4.85 16.05 15.30
N ALA A 136 4.42 15.65 16.50
CA ALA A 136 4.47 16.49 17.69
C ALA A 136 5.92 16.90 18.03
N THR A 137 6.86 15.95 18.05
CA THR A 137 8.28 16.25 18.28
C THR A 137 8.82 17.23 17.24
N ARG A 138 8.46 17.05 15.96
CA ARG A 138 8.94 17.95 14.90
C ARG A 138 8.37 19.35 15.04
N VAL A 139 7.12 19.49 15.49
CA VAL A 139 6.51 20.79 15.79
C VAL A 139 7.25 21.47 16.94
N ASP A 140 7.51 20.77 18.04
CA ASP A 140 8.25 21.31 19.20
C ASP A 140 9.67 21.75 18.82
N GLU A 141 10.38 20.95 18.01
CA GLU A 141 11.69 21.31 17.49
C GLU A 141 11.65 22.59 16.65
N MET A 142 10.62 22.75 15.82
CA MET A 142 10.44 23.93 14.98
C MET A 142 10.08 25.16 15.81
N GLU A 143 9.29 25.01 16.88
CA GLU A 143 8.99 26.09 17.83
C GLU A 143 10.23 26.54 18.61
N LYS A 144 11.04 25.60 19.11
CA LYS A 144 12.32 25.91 19.78
C LYS A 144 13.28 26.64 18.85
N ARG A 145 13.38 26.22 17.57
CA ARG A 145 14.17 26.92 16.55
C ARG A 145 13.66 28.34 16.32
N ARG A 146 12.32 28.53 16.25
CA ARG A 146 11.69 29.85 16.10
C ARG A 146 11.97 30.77 17.29
N MET A 147 11.90 30.27 18.52
CA MET A 147 12.21 31.04 19.72
C MET A 147 13.70 31.42 19.78
N ALA A 148 14.62 30.49 19.46
CA ALA A 148 16.04 30.78 19.40
C ALA A 148 16.39 31.86 18.35
N THR A 149 15.75 31.85 17.17
CA THR A 149 15.92 32.92 16.18
C THR A 149 15.32 34.26 16.61
N ARG A 150 14.28 34.24 17.47
CA ARG A 150 13.64 35.44 18.02
C ARG A 150 14.46 36.05 19.16
N GLU A 151 15.23 35.25 19.91
CA GLU A 151 16.16 35.74 20.93
C GLU A 151 17.51 36.21 20.33
N TYR A 152 17.96 35.67 19.18
CA TYR A 152 19.27 36.00 18.59
C TYR A 152 19.28 37.25 17.68
N PHE A 153 18.13 37.72 17.21
CA PHE A 153 18.00 39.00 16.50
C PHE A 153 17.10 39.96 17.31
N PRO A 154 17.63 40.62 18.35
CA PRO A 154 16.94 41.78 18.90
C PRO A 154 16.88 42.82 17.79
N LEU A 155 15.66 43.22 17.39
CA LEU A 155 15.45 44.35 16.51
C LEU A 155 16.11 45.56 17.17
N HIS A 156 17.30 45.96 16.69
CA HIS A 156 17.89 47.23 17.04
C HIS A 156 16.89 48.32 16.63
N PRO A 157 16.56 49.29 17.51
CA PRO A 157 15.73 50.40 17.12
C PRO A 157 16.45 51.15 16.00
N VAL A 158 15.76 51.33 14.87
CA VAL A 158 16.16 52.29 13.84
C VAL A 158 15.98 53.66 14.48
N ILE A 159 17.06 54.23 15.00
CA ILE A 159 17.11 55.61 15.47
C ILE A 159 17.34 56.47 14.22
N GLY A 160 16.44 57.44 14.02
CA GLY A 160 16.55 58.46 12.98
C GLY A 160 17.54 59.57 13.30
#